data_AF-A0A1W9TP01-F1
#
_entry.id   AF-A0A1W9TP01-F1
#
_cell.length_a   1.000
_cell.length_b   1.000
_cell.length_c   1.000
_cell.angle_alpha   90.00
_cell.angle_beta   90.00
_cell.angle_gamma   90.00
#
_symmetry.space_group_name_H-M   'P 1'
#
loop_
_entity.id
_entity.type
_entity.pdbx_description
1 polymer ?
#
loop_
_entity_poly.entity_id
_entity_poly.type
_entity_poly.pdbx_seq_one_letter_code
_entity_poly.pdbx_strand_id
1 'polypeptide(L)'
;MFNSYIIKIFLISIVLYLLLFYFIYEIYRQKKINLDSRYLKKIKKRLNKLDRKYIKSTGINKKIKILNVYNILLVEFVLFIIFFKFNLKSTGNIVVALTFSVLISLMPIIVLDIYKKYLDMKIRKQLVNFISTMNRWCQVKEDIFFCFEKTYLTKIGNPLNRYIFEFLTQVNMGMDIADALKILEMKFDNRFLIL
;
A
#
# COMPACT_ATOMS: atom_id res chain seq x y z
N MET A 1 1.00 2.41 -31.32
CA MET A 1 1.81 2.19 -30.09
C MET A 1 1.06 1.47 -28.96
N PHE A 2 -0.27 1.62 -28.82
CA PHE A 2 -1.08 0.97 -27.77
C PHE A 2 -1.16 -0.58 -27.83
N ASN A 3 -1.18 -1.18 -29.03
CA ASN A 3 -1.32 -2.64 -29.17
C ASN A 3 -0.19 -3.46 -28.52
N SER A 4 1.05 -2.97 -28.55
CA SER A 4 2.19 -3.71 -27.99
C SER A 4 2.14 -3.81 -26.46
N TYR A 5 1.61 -2.78 -25.78
CA TYR A 5 1.48 -2.77 -24.32
C TYR A 5 0.38 -3.72 -23.82
N ILE A 6 -0.75 -3.76 -24.53
CA ILE A 6 -1.87 -4.64 -24.21
C ILE A 6 -1.48 -6.11 -24.39
N ILE A 7 -0.79 -6.43 -25.49
CA ILE A 7 -0.29 -7.79 -25.76
C ILE A 7 0.72 -8.24 -24.68
N LYS A 8 1.61 -7.33 -24.23
CA LYS A 8 2.56 -7.63 -23.14
C LYS A 8 1.85 -7.88 -21.80
N ILE A 9 0.84 -7.08 -21.47
CA ILE A 9 0.05 -7.27 -20.24
C ILE A 9 -0.72 -8.60 -20.28
N PHE A 10 -1.27 -8.96 -21.44
CA PHE A 10 -1.97 -10.22 -21.67
C PHE A 10 -1.06 -11.45 -21.57
N LEU A 11 0.15 -11.36 -22.13
CA LEU A 11 1.17 -12.42 -21.99
C LEU A 11 1.63 -12.58 -20.53
N ILE A 12 1.82 -11.47 -19.82
CA ILE A 12 2.21 -11.48 -18.40
C ILE A 12 1.10 -12.08 -17.54
N SER A 13 -0.17 -11.78 -17.82
CA SER A 13 -1.30 -12.34 -17.08
C SER A 13 -1.47 -13.84 -17.36
N ILE A 14 -1.34 -14.30 -18.60
CA ILE A 14 -1.33 -15.73 -18.94
C ILE A 14 -0.22 -16.47 -18.17
N VAL A 15 0.99 -15.92 -18.16
CA VAL A 15 2.12 -16.51 -17.43
C VAL A 15 1.87 -16.51 -15.92
N LEU A 16 1.25 -15.46 -15.36
CA LEU A 16 0.89 -15.41 -13.94
C LEU A 16 -0.18 -16.45 -13.58
N TYR A 17 -1.15 -16.68 -14.46
CA TYR A 17 -2.20 -17.67 -14.25
C TYR A 17 -1.70 -19.10 -14.44
N LEU A 18 -0.78 -19.34 -15.39
CA LEU A 18 -0.08 -20.62 -15.50
C LEU A 18 0.79 -20.89 -14.28
N LEU A 19 1.45 -19.87 -13.73
CA LEU A 19 2.21 -19.98 -12.47
C LEU A 19 1.30 -20.23 -11.26
N LEU A 20 0.13 -19.58 -11.18
CA LEU A 20 -0.86 -19.82 -10.13
C LEU A 20 -1.51 -21.20 -10.26
N PHE A 21 -1.84 -21.63 -11.47
CA PHE A 21 -2.37 -22.97 -11.74
C PHE A 21 -1.33 -24.05 -11.42
N TYR A 22 -0.07 -23.85 -11.84
CA TYR A 22 1.05 -24.72 -11.45
C TYR A 22 1.25 -24.73 -9.93
N PHE A 23 1.11 -23.58 -9.26
CA PHE A 23 1.23 -23.47 -7.81
C PHE A 23 0.09 -24.19 -7.06
N ILE A 24 -1.14 -24.09 -7.56
CA ILE A 24 -2.30 -24.80 -7.02
C ILE A 24 -2.17 -26.31 -7.29
N TYR A 25 -1.74 -26.70 -8.49
CA TYR A 25 -1.43 -28.08 -8.84
C TYR A 25 -0.32 -28.65 -7.94
N GLU A 26 0.73 -27.87 -7.67
CA GLU A 26 1.79 -28.17 -6.71
C GLU A 26 1.25 -28.32 -5.29
N ILE A 27 0.40 -27.39 -4.81
CA ILE A 27 -0.25 -27.50 -3.48
C ILE A 27 -1.12 -28.75 -3.39
N TYR A 28 -1.83 -29.10 -4.47
CA TYR A 28 -2.66 -30.32 -4.53
C TYR A 28 -1.78 -31.59 -4.53
N ARG A 29 -0.61 -31.52 -5.18
CA ARG A 29 0.42 -32.57 -5.19
C ARG A 29 1.20 -32.65 -3.86
N GLN A 30 1.24 -31.56 -3.09
CA GLN A 30 1.99 -31.42 -1.83
C GLN A 30 1.42 -32.19 -0.63
N LYS A 31 0.27 -32.88 -0.76
CA LYS A 31 -0.16 -33.85 0.27
C LYS A 31 0.76 -35.09 0.39
N LYS A 32 1.77 -35.25 -0.47
CA LYS A 32 2.56 -36.51 -0.51
C LYS A 32 4.08 -36.39 -0.39
N ILE A 33 4.72 -35.22 -0.45
CA ILE A 33 6.20 -35.17 -0.46
C ILE A 33 6.75 -33.96 0.33
N ASN A 34 7.55 -34.25 1.36
CA ASN A 34 8.40 -33.32 2.09
C ASN A 34 9.25 -32.50 1.09
N LEU A 35 9.05 -31.19 1.03
CA LEU A 35 9.74 -30.33 0.06
C LEU A 35 10.55 -29.20 0.71
N ASP A 36 11.68 -28.98 0.06
CA ASP A 36 12.89 -28.31 0.50
C ASP A 36 12.69 -26.85 0.93
N SER A 37 13.14 -26.51 2.14
CA SER A 37 12.88 -25.26 2.88
C SER A 37 13.26 -23.95 2.16
N ARG A 38 14.08 -24.04 1.10
CA ARG A 38 14.55 -22.89 0.32
C ARG A 38 13.47 -22.25 -0.56
N TYR A 39 12.57 -23.04 -1.14
CA TYR A 39 11.52 -22.51 -2.04
C TYR A 39 10.42 -21.78 -1.27
N LEU A 40 9.98 -22.36 -0.15
CA LEU A 40 9.04 -21.73 0.78
C LEU A 40 9.58 -20.39 1.31
N LYS A 41 10.90 -20.31 1.60
CA LYS A 41 11.56 -19.04 1.96
C LYS A 41 11.47 -17.99 0.85
N LYS A 42 11.66 -18.35 -0.43
CA LYS A 42 11.55 -17.40 -1.56
C LYS A 42 10.12 -16.87 -1.74
N ILE A 43 9.12 -17.74 -1.64
CA ILE A 43 7.71 -17.36 -1.77
C ILE A 43 7.28 -16.46 -0.61
N LYS A 44 7.61 -16.84 0.62
CA LYS A 44 7.37 -16.01 1.82
C LYS A 44 8.05 -14.64 1.70
N LYS A 45 9.26 -14.57 1.14
CA LYS A 45 9.95 -13.29 0.87
C LYS A 45 9.19 -12.41 -0.13
N ARG A 46 8.63 -13.00 -1.21
CA ARG A 46 7.81 -12.26 -2.19
C ARG A 46 6.48 -11.79 -1.61
N LEU A 47 5.78 -12.64 -0.86
CA LEU A 47 4.55 -12.27 -0.16
C LEU A 47 4.78 -11.14 0.85
N ASN A 48 5.86 -11.23 1.64
CA ASN A 48 6.26 -10.17 2.57
C ASN A 48 6.63 -8.85 1.87
N LYS A 49 7.03 -8.90 0.60
CA LYS A 49 7.29 -7.70 -0.21
C LYS A 49 5.97 -7.07 -0.66
N LEU A 50 4.99 -7.88 -1.08
CA LEU A 50 3.63 -7.41 -1.41
C LEU A 50 2.91 -6.85 -0.19
N ASP A 51 3.03 -7.52 0.95
CA ASP A 51 2.45 -7.08 2.22
C ASP A 51 2.99 -5.71 2.65
N ARG A 52 4.30 -5.54 2.55
CA ARG A 52 4.92 -4.22 2.73
C ARG A 52 4.42 -3.19 1.72
N LYS A 53 4.32 -3.57 0.44
CA LYS A 53 3.99 -2.64 -0.65
C LYS A 53 2.54 -2.19 -0.66
N TYR A 54 1.59 -3.00 -0.18
CA TYR A 54 0.16 -2.72 -0.32
C TYR A 54 -0.56 -2.54 1.01
N ILE A 55 -0.16 -3.25 2.06
CA ILE A 55 -0.90 -3.27 3.31
C ILE A 55 -0.25 -2.36 4.34
N LYS A 56 1.06 -2.53 4.55
CA LYS A 56 1.78 -1.69 5.51
C LYS A 56 1.90 -0.25 5.01
N SER A 57 2.14 -0.05 3.71
CA SER A 57 2.31 1.29 3.16
C SER A 57 1.01 2.06 2.98
N THR A 58 -0.17 1.45 3.11
CA THR A 58 -1.46 2.15 2.98
C THR A 58 -2.11 2.38 4.35
N GLY A 59 -1.56 1.78 5.41
CA GLY A 59 -2.13 1.84 6.75
C GLY A 59 -3.51 1.18 6.87
N ILE A 60 -4.03 0.52 5.81
CA ILE A 60 -5.40 -0.01 5.78
C ILE A 60 -5.59 -1.05 6.89
N ASN A 61 -4.55 -1.81 7.25
CA ASN A 61 -4.63 -2.79 8.33
C ASN A 61 -4.92 -2.17 9.71
N LYS A 62 -4.56 -0.89 9.94
CA LYS A 62 -4.94 -0.17 11.18
C LYS A 62 -6.43 0.17 11.21
N LYS A 63 -7.05 0.41 10.05
CA LYS A 63 -8.48 0.73 9.91
C LYS A 63 -9.36 -0.52 9.78
N ILE A 64 -8.85 -1.55 9.11
CA ILE A 64 -9.52 -2.83 8.86
C ILE A 64 -8.53 -3.93 9.24
N LYS A 65 -8.58 -4.38 10.50
CA LYS A 65 -7.67 -5.41 11.07
C LYS A 65 -7.67 -6.75 10.31
N ILE A 66 -8.69 -6.98 9.48
CA ILE A 66 -8.87 -8.21 8.71
C ILE A 66 -8.08 -8.15 7.39
N LEU A 67 -7.58 -6.99 6.97
CA LEU A 67 -6.95 -6.87 5.65
C LEU A 67 -5.48 -7.35 5.68
N ASN A 68 -5.28 -8.60 5.30
CA ASN A 68 -3.97 -9.25 5.11
C ASN A 68 -3.80 -9.64 3.63
N VAL A 69 -2.56 -9.82 3.15
CA VAL A 69 -2.28 -10.15 1.72
C VAL A 69 -2.93 -11.45 1.34
N TYR A 70 -2.95 -12.40 2.27
CA TYR A 70 -3.63 -13.67 2.09
C TYR A 70 -5.13 -13.49 1.86
N ASN A 71 -5.77 -12.55 2.56
CA ASN A 71 -7.20 -12.29 2.42
C ASN A 71 -7.52 -11.59 1.09
N ILE A 72 -6.64 -10.69 0.62
CA ILE A 72 -6.78 -10.08 -0.70
C ILE A 72 -6.69 -11.14 -1.80
N LEU A 73 -5.66 -11.99 -1.75
CA LEU A 73 -5.49 -13.08 -2.73
C LEU A 73 -6.66 -14.09 -2.69
N LEU A 74 -7.21 -14.35 -1.50
CA LEU A 74 -8.38 -15.20 -1.33
C LEU A 74 -9.61 -14.57 -2.02
N VAL A 75 -9.85 -13.27 -1.80
CA VAL A 75 -10.94 -12.54 -2.46
C VAL A 75 -10.77 -12.57 -3.98
N GLU A 76 -9.57 -12.37 -4.50
CA GLU A 76 -9.29 -12.49 -5.94
C GLU A 76 -9.62 -13.89 -6.46
N PHE A 77 -9.18 -14.93 -5.76
CA PHE A 77 -9.44 -16.30 -6.17
C PHE A 77 -10.94 -16.64 -6.16
N VAL A 78 -11.67 -16.18 -5.15
CA VAL A 78 -13.13 -16.37 -5.07
C VAL A 78 -13.84 -15.62 -6.19
N LEU A 79 -13.48 -14.36 -6.45
CA LEU A 79 -14.03 -13.58 -7.56
C LEU A 79 -13.74 -14.27 -8.89
N PHE A 80 -12.51 -14.75 -9.10
CA PHE A 80 -12.15 -15.49 -10.30
C PHE A 80 -13.05 -16.70 -10.51
N ILE A 81 -13.29 -17.54 -9.49
CA ILE A 81 -14.15 -18.73 -9.61
C ILE A 81 -15.60 -18.33 -9.96
N ILE A 82 -16.15 -17.32 -9.27
CA ILE A 82 -17.52 -16.86 -9.49
C ILE A 82 -17.69 -16.35 -10.92
N PHE A 83 -16.81 -15.44 -11.35
CA PHE A 83 -16.87 -14.86 -12.69
C PHE A 83 -16.51 -15.87 -13.77
N PHE A 84 -15.61 -16.82 -13.51
CA PHE A 84 -15.29 -17.88 -14.47
C PHE A 84 -16.51 -18.77 -14.73
N LYS A 85 -17.21 -19.22 -13.68
CA LYS A 85 -18.45 -20.01 -13.84
C LYS A 85 -19.53 -19.22 -14.57
N PHE A 86 -19.71 -17.95 -14.21
CA PHE A 86 -20.68 -17.07 -14.87
C PHE A 86 -20.38 -16.88 -16.36
N ASN A 87 -19.14 -16.50 -16.70
CA ASN A 87 -18.74 -16.27 -18.08
C ASN A 87 -18.74 -17.57 -18.90
N LEU A 88 -18.37 -18.72 -18.31
CA LEU A 88 -18.42 -20.01 -18.99
C LEU A 88 -19.86 -20.39 -19.35
N LYS A 89 -20.82 -20.17 -18.43
CA LYS A 89 -22.24 -20.40 -18.70
C LYS A 89 -22.79 -19.46 -19.78
N SER A 90 -22.35 -18.20 -19.80
CA SER A 90 -22.84 -17.20 -20.74
C SER A 90 -22.25 -17.31 -22.15
N THR A 91 -20.97 -17.64 -22.27
CA THR A 91 -20.25 -17.60 -23.56
C THR A 91 -20.03 -18.99 -24.16
N GLY A 92 -20.10 -20.06 -23.37
CA GLY A 92 -19.81 -21.43 -23.81
C GLY A 92 -18.35 -21.70 -24.21
N ASN A 93 -17.50 -20.67 -24.24
CA ASN A 93 -16.11 -20.76 -24.66
C ASN A 93 -15.17 -20.56 -23.47
N ILE A 94 -14.38 -21.60 -23.19
CA ILE A 94 -13.44 -21.64 -22.05
C ILE A 94 -12.40 -20.52 -22.14
N VAL A 95 -11.88 -20.23 -23.33
CA VAL A 95 -10.83 -19.21 -23.52
C VAL A 95 -11.37 -17.83 -23.21
N VAL A 96 -12.54 -17.50 -23.75
CA VAL A 96 -13.21 -16.21 -23.50
C VAL A 96 -13.55 -16.07 -22.02
N ALA A 97 -14.12 -17.12 -21.42
CA ALA A 97 -14.47 -17.13 -20.00
C ALA A 97 -13.25 -16.91 -19.09
N LEU A 98 -12.10 -17.54 -19.40
CA LEU A 98 -10.84 -17.31 -18.70
C LEU A 98 -10.40 -15.86 -18.81
N THR A 99 -10.33 -15.30 -20.01
CA THR A 99 -9.80 -13.93 -20.19
C THR A 99 -10.61 -12.88 -19.43
N PHE A 100 -11.94 -12.96 -19.45
CA PHE A 100 -12.80 -12.02 -18.73
C PHE A 100 -12.76 -12.23 -17.22
N SER A 101 -12.72 -13.48 -16.72
CA SER A 101 -12.63 -13.72 -15.28
C SER A 101 -11.29 -13.25 -14.70
N VAL A 102 -10.19 -13.37 -15.45
CA VAL A 102 -8.89 -12.80 -15.08
C VAL A 102 -8.96 -11.29 -14.95
N LEU A 103 -9.48 -10.60 -15.98
CA LEU A 103 -9.56 -9.14 -15.98
C LEU A 103 -10.36 -8.60 -14.79
N ILE A 104 -11.50 -9.24 -14.49
CA ILE A 104 -12.37 -8.84 -13.39
C ILE A 104 -11.71 -9.15 -12.05
N SER A 105 -11.06 -10.30 -11.91
CA SER A 105 -10.37 -10.72 -10.69
C SER A 105 -9.20 -9.81 -10.31
N LEU A 106 -8.61 -9.06 -11.25
CA LEU A 106 -7.51 -8.12 -10.98
C LEU A 106 -7.99 -6.75 -10.46
N MET A 107 -9.29 -6.47 -10.52
CA MET A 107 -9.85 -5.19 -10.06
C MET A 107 -9.49 -4.84 -8.61
N PRO A 108 -9.53 -5.76 -7.63
CA PRO A 108 -9.16 -5.44 -6.23
C PRO A 108 -7.74 -4.89 -6.07
N ILE A 109 -6.74 -5.48 -6.76
CA ILE A 109 -5.36 -4.97 -6.73
C ILE A 109 -5.27 -3.58 -7.38
N ILE A 110 -5.95 -3.37 -8.52
CA ILE A 110 -5.93 -2.09 -9.22
C ILE A 110 -6.51 -0.98 -8.32
N VAL A 111 -7.64 -1.26 -7.66
CA VAL A 111 -8.26 -0.35 -6.70
C VAL A 111 -7.30 -0.01 -5.55
N LEU A 112 -6.60 -1.00 -5.02
CA LEU A 112 -5.59 -0.79 -3.97
C LEU A 112 -4.40 0.06 -4.45
N ASP A 113 -3.90 -0.16 -5.67
CA ASP A 113 -2.82 0.65 -6.25
C ASP A 113 -3.25 2.11 -6.45
N ILE A 114 -4.48 2.34 -6.92
CA ILE A 114 -5.05 3.69 -7.06
C ILE A 114 -5.21 4.35 -5.70
N TYR A 115 -5.78 3.64 -4.72
CA TYR A 115 -5.97 4.14 -3.37
C TYR A 115 -4.64 4.57 -2.73
N LYS A 116 -3.61 3.72 -2.87
CA LYS A 116 -2.26 4.04 -2.39
C LYS A 116 -1.72 5.32 -3.03
N LYS A 117 -1.76 5.43 -4.37
CA LYS A 117 -1.27 6.61 -5.09
C LYS A 117 -2.02 7.88 -4.66
N TYR A 118 -3.33 7.80 -4.52
CA TYR A 118 -4.16 8.92 -4.06
C TYR A 118 -3.70 9.42 -2.68
N LEU A 119 -3.42 8.49 -1.79
CA LEU A 119 -3.07 8.76 -0.41
C LEU A 119 -1.61 9.25 -0.25
N ASP A 120 -0.69 8.74 -1.07
CA ASP A 120 0.65 9.33 -1.24
C ASP A 120 0.58 10.78 -1.76
N MET A 121 -0.27 11.06 -2.76
CA MET A 121 -0.48 12.42 -3.27
C MET A 121 -1.07 13.33 -2.20
N LYS A 122 -2.03 12.84 -1.41
CA LYS A 122 -2.63 13.58 -0.31
C LYS A 122 -1.59 14.00 0.73
N ILE A 123 -0.72 13.06 1.15
CA ILE A 123 0.38 13.36 2.08
C ILE A 123 1.35 14.38 1.50
N ARG A 124 1.75 14.21 0.23
CA ARG A 124 2.65 15.16 -0.44
C ARG A 124 2.08 16.58 -0.45
N LYS A 125 0.80 16.74 -0.79
CA LYS A 125 0.13 18.05 -0.75
C LYS A 125 0.11 18.64 0.66
N GLN A 126 -0.15 17.82 1.68
CA GLN A 126 -0.11 18.27 3.08
C GLN A 126 1.30 18.73 3.50
N LEU A 127 2.35 18.02 3.09
CA LEU A 127 3.74 18.40 3.37
C LEU A 127 4.13 19.69 2.66
N VAL A 128 3.75 19.87 1.39
CA VAL A 128 4.01 21.11 0.64
C VAL A 128 3.32 22.29 1.32
N ASN A 129 2.04 22.14 1.70
CA ASN A 129 1.32 23.17 2.42
C ASN A 129 1.97 23.48 3.78
N PHE A 130 2.40 22.46 4.51
CA PHE A 130 3.13 22.63 5.76
C PHE A 130 4.42 23.43 5.58
N ILE A 131 5.28 23.06 4.62
CA ILE A 131 6.53 23.76 4.33
C ILE A 131 6.25 25.21 3.93
N SER A 132 5.23 25.43 3.09
CA SER A 132 4.84 26.79 2.68
C SER A 132 4.40 27.65 3.86
N THR A 133 3.61 27.09 4.78
CA THR A 133 3.15 27.81 5.98
C THR A 133 4.31 28.07 6.94
N MET A 134 5.17 27.07 7.17
CA MET A 134 6.37 27.22 8.00
C MET A 134 7.30 28.31 7.46
N ASN A 135 7.57 28.31 6.15
CA ASN A 135 8.43 29.31 5.51
C ASN A 135 7.89 30.73 5.70
N ARG A 136 6.57 30.92 5.57
CA ARG A 136 5.92 32.21 5.82
C ARG A 136 6.13 32.70 7.26
N TRP A 137 6.01 31.82 8.25
CA TRP A 137 6.22 32.20 9.65
C TRP A 137 7.69 32.40 10.01
N CYS A 138 8.59 31.67 9.36
CA CYS A 138 10.03 31.83 9.53
C CYS A 138 10.51 33.20 9.06
N GLN A 139 9.90 33.74 7.99
CA GLN A 139 10.13 35.11 7.54
C GLN A 139 9.62 36.19 8.51
N VAL A 140 8.62 35.86 9.34
CA VAL A 140 8.08 36.80 10.35
C VAL A 140 8.96 36.80 11.60
N LYS A 141 9.40 35.62 12.03
CA LYS A 141 10.27 35.44 13.20
C LYS A 141 11.17 34.24 12.95
N GLU A 142 12.49 34.44 13.03
CA GLU A 142 13.51 33.39 12.88
C GLU A 142 13.59 32.46 14.11
N ASP A 143 12.44 32.01 14.59
CA ASP A 143 12.27 31.13 15.74
C ASP A 143 11.46 29.92 15.31
N ILE A 144 12.13 28.78 15.23
CA ILE A 144 11.56 27.51 14.75
C ILE A 144 10.40 27.08 15.64
N PHE A 145 10.50 27.25 16.96
CA PHE A 145 9.45 26.86 17.88
C PHE A 145 8.18 27.68 17.65
N PHE A 146 8.33 29.00 17.50
CA PHE A 146 7.23 29.89 17.12
C PHE A 146 6.59 29.51 15.77
N CYS A 147 7.41 29.13 14.77
CA CYS A 147 6.91 28.71 13.48
C CYS A 147 6.04 27.44 13.58
N PHE A 148 6.48 26.45 14.35
CA PHE A 148 5.71 25.23 14.59
C PHE A 148 4.40 25.52 15.34
N GLU A 149 4.42 26.42 16.32
CA GLU A 149 3.22 26.82 17.07
C GLU A 149 2.17 27.48 16.15
N LYS A 150 2.58 28.45 15.33
CA LYS A 150 1.68 29.11 14.38
C LYS A 150 1.21 28.17 13.28
N THR A 151 2.07 27.27 12.82
CA THR A 151 1.72 26.29 11.80
C THR A 151 0.72 25.26 12.34
N TYR A 152 0.83 24.85 13.60
CA TYR A 152 -0.15 23.98 14.26
C TYR A 152 -1.56 24.61 14.29
N LEU A 153 -1.66 25.91 14.57
CA LEU A 153 -2.95 26.64 14.58
C LEU A 153 -3.67 26.65 13.23
N THR A 154 -2.94 26.46 12.12
CA THR A 154 -3.55 26.36 10.78
C THR A 154 -4.28 25.04 10.50
N LYS A 155 -4.33 24.12 11.48
CA LYS A 155 -5.06 22.84 11.42
C LYS A 155 -4.72 22.03 10.17
N ILE A 156 -3.44 21.73 10.00
CA ILE A 156 -3.00 20.85 8.92
C ILE A 156 -3.61 19.45 9.13
N GLY A 157 -3.81 18.68 8.06
CA GLY A 157 -4.42 17.36 8.18
C GLY A 157 -3.59 16.38 9.02
N ASN A 158 -4.26 15.41 9.63
CA ASN A 158 -3.61 14.25 10.26
C ASN A 158 -2.95 13.34 9.21
N PRO A 159 -1.83 12.67 9.53
CA PRO A 159 -1.19 12.56 10.86
C PRO A 159 -0.22 13.71 11.20
N LEU A 160 0.10 14.60 10.25
CA LEU A 160 1.11 15.63 10.41
C LEU A 160 0.88 16.54 11.62
N ASN A 161 -0.37 16.96 11.81
CA ASN A 161 -0.77 17.82 12.92
C ASN A 161 -0.49 17.19 14.29
N ARG A 162 -0.66 15.86 14.40
CA ARG A 162 -0.38 15.12 15.62
C ARG A 162 1.12 15.10 15.93
N TYR A 163 1.98 14.94 14.91
CA TYR A 163 3.42 14.99 15.12
C TYR A 163 3.90 16.37 15.55
N ILE A 164 3.34 17.43 14.97
CA ILE A 164 3.62 18.80 15.38
C ILE A 164 3.15 19.04 16.82
N PHE A 165 1.94 18.59 17.17
CA PHE A 165 1.44 18.68 18.54
C PHE A 165 2.34 17.96 19.54
N GLU A 166 2.78 16.75 19.23
CA GLU A 166 3.69 15.97 20.07
C GLU A 166 5.05 16.69 20.23
N PHE A 167 5.59 17.27 19.16
CA PHE A 167 6.81 18.09 19.20
C PHE A 167 6.64 19.32 20.11
N LEU A 168 5.56 20.09 19.92
CA LEU A 168 5.28 21.28 20.74
C LEU A 168 5.09 20.92 22.22
N THR A 169 4.41 19.79 22.49
CA THR A 169 4.20 19.29 23.85
C THR A 169 5.54 18.92 24.51
N GLN A 170 6.43 18.23 23.79
CA GLN A 170 7.74 17.85 24.31
C GLN A 170 8.58 19.06 24.70
N VAL A 171 8.64 20.08 23.83
CA VAL A 171 9.38 21.31 24.10
C VAL A 171 8.75 22.09 25.26
N ASN A 172 7.41 22.18 25.32
CA ASN A 172 6.70 22.81 26.44
C ASN A 172 6.91 22.09 27.78
N MET A 173 7.21 20.79 27.75
CA MET A 173 7.57 20.00 28.93
C MET A 173 9.06 20.13 29.32
N GLY A 174 9.82 21.00 28.65
CA GLY A 174 11.22 21.30 28.98
C GLY A 174 12.25 20.47 28.21
N MET A 175 11.84 19.74 27.17
CA MET A 175 12.79 19.08 26.27
C MET A 175 13.49 20.12 25.39
N ASP A 176 14.80 19.96 25.18
CA ASP A 176 15.54 20.78 24.23
C ASP A 176 14.96 20.66 22.82
N ILE A 177 14.91 21.79 22.09
CA ILE A 177 14.32 21.87 20.76
C ILE A 177 15.06 20.95 19.77
N ALA A 178 16.38 20.86 19.86
CA ALA A 178 17.17 20.04 18.95
C ALA A 178 16.89 18.55 19.17
N ASP A 179 16.71 18.12 20.41
CA ASP A 179 16.38 16.74 20.73
C ASP A 179 14.93 16.38 20.37
N ALA A 180 13.98 17.29 20.61
CA ALA A 180 12.60 17.13 20.16
C ALA A 180 12.51 17.06 18.62
N LEU A 181 13.32 17.84 17.90
CA LEU A 181 13.44 17.77 16.44
C LEU A 181 14.01 16.44 15.96
N LYS A 182 15.03 15.88 16.62
CA LYS A 182 15.54 14.53 16.29
C LYS A 182 14.45 13.46 16.45
N ILE A 183 13.66 13.54 17.51
CA ILE A 183 12.54 12.60 17.72
C ILE A 183 11.49 12.76 16.63
N LEU A 184 11.19 14.00 16.25
CA LEU A 184 10.27 14.31 15.15
C LEU A 184 10.80 13.76 13.81
N GLU A 185 12.08 13.96 13.51
CA GLU A 185 12.76 13.45 12.32
C GLU A 185 12.68 11.92 12.24
N MET A 186 12.94 11.21 13.35
CA MET A 186 12.81 9.75 13.41
C MET A 186 11.37 9.27 13.09
N LYS A 187 10.34 10.07 13.40
CA LYS A 187 8.94 9.75 13.04
C LYS A 187 8.67 9.95 11.55
N PHE A 188 9.30 10.94 10.91
CA PHE A 188 9.16 11.20 9.47
C PHE A 188 9.99 10.26 8.60
N ASP A 189 11.23 9.96 9.00
CA ASP A 189 12.18 9.16 8.21
C ASP A 189 11.84 7.65 8.27
N ASN A 190 11.07 7.26 9.29
CA ASN A 190 10.25 6.06 9.23
C ASN A 190 9.16 6.21 8.15
N ARG A 191 9.55 5.96 6.89
CA ARG A 191 8.73 5.83 5.67
C ARG A 191 7.50 4.91 5.78
N PHE A 192 7.23 4.36 6.97
CA PHE A 192 6.17 3.42 7.31
C PHE A 192 5.14 3.97 8.31
N LEU A 193 5.30 5.17 8.88
CA LEU A 193 4.40 5.68 9.94
C LEU A 193 3.51 6.87 9.56
N ILE A 194 3.69 7.50 8.40
CA ILE A 194 2.81 8.58 7.93
C ILE A 194 1.42 8.05 7.49
N LEU A 195 1.12 6.76 7.70
CA LEU A 195 -0.18 6.12 7.40
C LEU A 195 -0.65 5.14 8.48
#